data_AF-A0A7W1DS14-F1
#
_entry.id   AF-A0A7W1DS14-F1
#
_cell.length_a   1.000
_cell.length_b   1.000
_cell.length_c   1.000
_cell.angle_alpha   90.00
_cell.angle_beta   90.00
_cell.angle_gamma   90.00
#
_symmetry.space_group_name_H-M   'P 1'
#
loop_
_entity.id
_entity.type
_entity.pdbx_description
1 polymer ?
#
loop_
_entity_poly.entity_id
_entity_poly.type
_entity_poly.pdbx_seq_one_letter_code
_entity_poly.pdbx_strand_id
1 'polypeptide(L)'
;MMRTRRPLVLISAIVVAIAAVLGDLRILNAWGAHGHTISGAAAARALPREMPKFFRNAADQLAYLNPEPDRWRNRGEAERDPAMNGAFAPDHFINFERIPESAWQAEDRFAFMADVRAKTGMVLP
;
A
#
# COMPACT_ATOMS: atom_id res chain seq x y z
N MET A 1 12.49 52.71 -25.29
CA MET A 1 11.31 51.89 -24.93
C MET A 1 11.74 50.44 -24.75
N MET A 2 12.24 50.06 -23.56
CA MET A 2 12.82 48.73 -23.30
C MET A 2 12.59 48.35 -21.84
N ARG A 3 11.37 47.89 -21.47
CA ARG A 3 11.11 47.50 -20.06
C ARG A 3 9.94 46.53 -19.82
N THR A 4 9.64 45.62 -20.75
CA THR A 4 8.52 44.67 -20.56
C THR A 4 8.87 43.19 -20.75
N ARG A 5 10.07 42.84 -21.22
CA ARG A 5 10.42 41.43 -21.48
C ARG A 5 10.93 40.65 -20.27
N ARG A 6 11.53 41.34 -19.28
CA ARG A 6 12.04 40.71 -18.04
C ARG A 6 10.99 39.99 -17.20
N PRO A 7 9.80 40.56 -16.93
CA PRO A 7 8.76 39.86 -16.16
C PRO A 7 8.22 38.64 -16.92
N LEU A 8 8.10 38.73 -18.25
CA LEU A 8 7.64 37.61 -19.08
C LEU A 8 8.63 36.44 -19.07
N VAL A 9 9.94 36.71 -19.16
CA VAL A 9 10.98 35.67 -19.06
C VAL A 9 10.99 35.00 -17.68
N LEU A 10 10.82 35.78 -16.61
CA LEU A 10 10.74 35.25 -15.25
C LEU A 10 9.50 34.37 -15.05
N ILE A 11 8.33 34.80 -15.56
CA ILE A 11 7.10 34.01 -15.50
C ILE A 11 7.27 32.70 -16.30
N SER A 12 7.81 32.76 -17.52
CA SER A 12 8.09 31.55 -18.31
C SER A 12 9.05 30.61 -17.60
N ALA A 13 10.11 31.13 -16.96
CA ALA A 13 11.06 30.31 -16.21
C ALA A 13 10.41 29.64 -15.00
N ILE A 14 9.55 30.35 -14.26
CA ILE A 14 8.79 29.79 -13.13
C ILE A 14 7.82 28.71 -13.61
N VAL A 15 7.10 28.93 -14.71
CA VAL A 15 6.18 27.94 -15.28
C VAL A 15 6.92 26.68 -15.72
N VAL A 16 8.06 26.82 -16.39
CA VAL A 16 8.90 25.69 -16.80
C VAL A 16 9.45 24.94 -15.57
N ALA A 17 9.89 25.65 -14.53
CA ALA A 17 10.36 25.03 -13.29
C ALA A 17 9.25 24.27 -12.56
N ILE A 18 8.05 24.83 -12.46
CA ILE A 18 6.87 24.15 -11.88
C ILE A 18 6.50 22.93 -12.72
N ALA A 19 6.46 23.04 -14.05
CA ALA A 19 6.15 21.92 -14.94
C ALA A 19 7.20 20.80 -14.84
N ALA A 20 8.48 21.13 -14.66
CA ALA A 20 9.54 20.15 -14.43
C ALA A 20 9.39 19.43 -13.08
N VAL A 21 9.02 20.15 -12.01
CA VAL A 21 8.76 19.56 -10.68
C VAL A 21 7.49 18.70 -10.68
N LEU A 22 6.42 19.15 -11.34
CA LEU A 22 5.16 18.39 -11.42
C LEU A 22 5.23 17.22 -12.41
N GLY A 23 6.05 17.31 -13.46
CA GLY A 23 6.25 16.23 -14.44
C GLY A 23 6.99 15.02 -13.87
N ASP A 24 7.71 15.20 -12.77
CA ASP A 24 8.39 14.13 -12.02
C ASP A 24 7.56 13.60 -10.83
N LEU A 25 6.33 14.09 -10.65
CA LEU A 25 5.33 13.39 -9.85
C LEU A 25 4.84 12.16 -10.60
N ARG A 26 5.75 11.23 -10.91
CA ARG A 26 5.38 9.84 -11.11
C ARG A 26 4.85 9.37 -9.77
N ILE A 27 3.55 9.51 -9.55
CA ILE A 27 2.86 8.67 -8.59
C ILE A 27 3.09 7.26 -9.11
N LEU A 28 4.14 6.63 -8.61
CA LEU A 28 4.40 5.23 -8.87
C LEU A 28 3.15 4.55 -8.31
N ASN A 29 2.35 3.97 -9.20
CA ASN A 29 1.26 3.06 -8.84
C ASN A 29 1.90 1.75 -8.33
N ALA A 30 2.74 1.88 -7.29
CA ALA A 30 3.44 0.80 -6.61
C ALA A 30 2.45 -0.15 -5.93
N TRP A 31 1.24 0.35 -5.66
CA TRP A 31 0.13 -0.34 -5.02
C TRP A 31 -1.14 -0.30 -5.88
N GLY A 32 -2.23 -0.84 -5.33
CA GLY A 32 -3.46 -1.08 -6.07
C GLY A 32 -3.31 -2.22 -7.08
N ALA A 33 -4.33 -2.43 -7.93
CA ALA A 33 -4.38 -3.63 -8.77
C ALA A 33 -3.13 -3.86 -9.62
N HIS A 34 -2.57 -2.79 -10.21
CA HIS A 34 -1.38 -2.86 -11.05
C HIS A 34 -0.12 -3.17 -10.24
N GLY A 35 0.11 -2.45 -9.14
CA GLY A 35 1.25 -2.66 -8.25
C GLY A 35 1.27 -4.06 -7.64
N HIS A 36 0.12 -4.54 -7.13
CA HIS A 36 -0.01 -5.91 -6.64
C HIS A 36 0.28 -6.94 -7.72
N THR A 37 -0.20 -6.74 -8.95
CA THR A 37 0.08 -7.67 -10.06
C THR A 37 1.58 -7.76 -10.36
N ILE A 38 2.27 -6.62 -10.46
CA ILE A 38 3.71 -6.58 -10.75
C ILE A 38 4.52 -7.24 -9.63
N SER A 39 4.27 -6.83 -8.38
CA SER A 39 4.97 -7.34 -7.21
C SER A 39 4.76 -8.85 -7.01
N GLY A 40 3.51 -9.32 -7.19
CA GLY A 40 3.15 -10.73 -7.09
C GLY A 40 3.81 -11.57 -8.18
N ALA A 41 3.82 -11.07 -9.42
CA ALA A 41 4.47 -11.74 -10.54
C ALA A 41 5.99 -11.83 -10.33
N ALA A 42 6.63 -10.77 -9.83
CA ALA A 42 8.06 -10.77 -9.51
C ALA A 42 8.39 -11.81 -8.44
N ALA A 43 7.63 -11.85 -7.34
CA ALA A 43 7.82 -12.82 -6.27
C ALA A 43 7.61 -14.27 -6.77
N ALA A 44 6.52 -14.53 -7.50
CA ALA A 44 6.21 -15.87 -7.99
C ALA A 44 7.24 -16.39 -9.00
N ARG A 45 7.82 -15.53 -9.84
CA ARG A 45 8.87 -15.92 -10.80
C ARG A 45 10.24 -16.11 -10.13
N ALA A 46 10.47 -15.48 -8.99
CA ALA A 46 11.70 -15.59 -8.22
C ALA A 46 11.72 -16.80 -7.25
N LEU A 47 10.66 -17.61 -7.23
CA LEU A 47 10.55 -18.75 -6.32
C LEU A 47 11.72 -19.75 -6.50
N PRO A 48 12.30 -20.26 -5.39
CA PRO A 48 13.45 -21.14 -5.43
C PRO A 48 13.04 -22.57 -5.82
N ARG A 49 13.99 -23.40 -6.27
CA ARG A 49 13.70 -24.73 -6.85
C ARG A 49 13.04 -25.70 -5.86
N GLU A 50 13.31 -25.49 -4.56
CA GLU A 50 12.77 -26.20 -3.41
C GLU A 50 11.26 -25.99 -3.27
N MET A 51 10.72 -24.88 -3.81
CA MET A 51 9.28 -24.64 -3.84
C MET A 51 8.61 -25.65 -4.80
N PRO A 52 7.46 -26.25 -4.42
CA PRO A 52 6.78 -27.23 -5.26
C PRO A 52 6.56 -26.76 -6.70
N LYS A 53 6.79 -27.66 -7.65
CA LYS A 53 6.72 -27.35 -9.09
C LYS A 53 5.37 -26.74 -9.49
N PHE A 54 4.26 -27.21 -8.92
CA PHE A 54 2.95 -26.66 -9.23
C PHE A 54 2.85 -25.17 -8.87
N PHE A 55 3.47 -24.75 -7.76
CA PHE A 55 3.42 -23.37 -7.30
C PHE A 55 4.32 -22.47 -8.16
N ARG A 56 5.52 -22.94 -8.51
CA ARG A 56 6.41 -22.24 -9.45
C ARG A 56 5.80 -22.06 -10.85
N ASN A 57 4.98 -23.01 -11.28
CA ASN A 57 4.30 -22.96 -12.58
C ASN A 57 3.04 -22.08 -12.57
N ALA A 58 2.59 -21.59 -11.41
CA ALA A 58 1.35 -20.83 -11.27
C ALA A 58 1.58 -19.30 -11.26
N ALA A 59 2.73 -18.80 -11.73
CA ALA A 59 3.11 -17.40 -11.59
C ALA A 59 2.08 -16.40 -12.13
N ASP A 60 1.48 -16.68 -13.30
CA ASP A 60 0.48 -15.79 -13.89
C ASP A 60 -0.85 -15.82 -13.11
N GLN A 61 -1.24 -16.98 -12.59
CA GLN A 61 -2.41 -17.11 -11.72
C GLN A 61 -2.19 -16.37 -10.39
N LEU A 62 -1.03 -16.54 -9.77
CA LEU A 62 -0.66 -15.85 -8.53
C LEU A 62 -0.63 -14.33 -8.75
N ALA A 63 -0.09 -13.86 -9.87
CA ALA A 63 -0.11 -12.45 -10.23
C ALA A 63 -1.54 -11.89 -10.38
N TYR A 64 -2.42 -12.64 -11.04
CA TYR A 64 -3.84 -12.27 -11.21
C TYR A 64 -4.60 -12.23 -9.88
N LEU A 65 -4.33 -13.17 -8.97
CA LEU A 65 -5.01 -13.28 -7.69
C LEU A 65 -4.46 -12.30 -6.64
N ASN A 66 -3.23 -11.80 -6.80
CA ASN A 66 -2.60 -10.93 -5.80
C ASN A 66 -3.40 -9.65 -5.42
N PRO A 67 -4.13 -8.98 -6.33
CA PRO A 67 -4.98 -7.84 -5.96
C PRO A 67 -6.37 -8.21 -5.42
N GLU A 68 -6.74 -9.49 -5.32
CA GLU A 68 -8.07 -9.91 -4.87
C GLU A 68 -8.43 -9.43 -3.44
N PRO A 69 -7.54 -9.46 -2.44
CA PRO A 69 -7.87 -8.95 -1.10
C PRO A 69 -8.33 -7.48 -1.09
N ASP A 70 -7.77 -6.66 -1.98
CA ASP A 70 -8.19 -5.27 -2.19
C ASP A 70 -9.59 -5.16 -2.84
N ARG A 71 -9.96 -6.12 -3.69
CA ARG A 71 -11.30 -6.18 -4.31
C ARG A 71 -12.36 -6.59 -3.31
N TRP A 72 -12.05 -7.55 -2.45
CA TRP A 72 -12.95 -8.06 -1.41
C TRP A 72 -13.38 -6.99 -0.39
N ARG A 73 -12.49 -6.03 -0.09
CA ARG A 73 -12.78 -4.89 0.79
C ARG A 73 -13.30 -3.64 0.07
N ASN A 74 -13.47 -3.68 -1.24
CA ASN A 74 -13.99 -2.52 -1.98
C ASN A 74 -15.51 -2.37 -1.74
N ARG A 75 -16.04 -1.15 -1.79
CA ARG A 75 -17.41 -0.79 -1.39
C ARG A 75 -18.49 -1.75 -1.95
N GLY A 76 -18.40 -2.09 -3.23
CA GLY A 76 -19.40 -2.96 -3.87
C GLY A 76 -19.44 -4.39 -3.31
N GLU A 77 -18.30 -4.95 -2.91
CA GLU A 77 -18.23 -6.27 -2.28
C GLU A 77 -18.46 -6.17 -0.77
N ALA A 78 -17.96 -5.12 -0.13
CA ALA A 78 -18.18 -4.86 1.30
C ALA A 78 -19.65 -4.67 1.67
N GLU A 79 -20.47 -4.10 0.77
CA GLU A 79 -21.92 -4.00 0.96
C GLU A 79 -22.64 -5.34 0.85
N ARG A 80 -22.11 -6.27 0.04
CA ARG A 80 -22.68 -7.61 -0.19
C ARG A 80 -22.23 -8.60 0.89
N ASP A 81 -20.99 -8.49 1.32
CA ASP A 81 -20.37 -9.29 2.37
C ASP A 81 -19.60 -8.38 3.34
N PRO A 82 -20.29 -7.82 4.35
CA PRO A 82 -19.66 -6.99 5.37
C PRO A 82 -18.62 -7.74 6.21
N ALA A 83 -18.75 -9.07 6.33
CA ALA A 83 -17.80 -9.89 7.07
C ALA A 83 -16.43 -9.90 6.38
N MET A 84 -16.43 -9.92 5.05
CA MET A 84 -15.22 -9.83 4.23
C MET A 84 -14.47 -8.51 4.47
N ASN A 85 -15.16 -7.37 4.47
CA ASN A 85 -14.50 -6.11 4.75
C ASN A 85 -13.97 -6.02 6.19
N GLY A 86 -14.78 -6.43 7.18
CA GLY A 86 -14.38 -6.38 8.59
C GLY A 86 -13.17 -7.27 8.92
N ALA A 87 -13.09 -8.44 8.29
CA ALA A 87 -12.00 -9.39 8.52
C ALA A 87 -10.70 -8.99 7.81
N PHE A 88 -10.77 -8.53 6.55
CA PHE A 88 -9.58 -8.38 5.71
C PHE A 88 -9.09 -6.94 5.54
N ALA A 89 -9.93 -5.93 5.76
CA ALA A 89 -9.48 -4.53 5.66
C ALA A 89 -8.37 -4.18 6.68
N PRO A 90 -8.41 -4.63 7.95
CA PRO A 90 -7.35 -4.35 8.92
C PRO A 90 -5.98 -4.94 8.54
N ASP A 91 -5.94 -6.02 7.73
CA ASP A 91 -4.68 -6.66 7.33
C ASP A 91 -3.88 -5.85 6.28
N HIS A 92 -4.46 -4.79 5.72
CA HIS A 92 -3.84 -3.99 4.66
C HIS A 92 -2.98 -2.83 5.17
N PHE A 93 -3.01 -2.55 6.48
CA PHE A 93 -2.24 -1.46 7.06
C PHE A 93 -1.88 -1.74 8.52
N ILE A 94 -0.80 -1.11 8.97
CA ILE A 94 -0.49 -1.02 10.39
C ILE A 94 -0.62 0.44 10.78
N ASN A 95 -1.45 0.70 11.78
CA ASN A 95 -1.69 2.04 12.31
C ASN A 95 -0.75 2.25 13.51
N PHE A 96 0.47 2.75 13.23
CA PHE A 96 1.51 2.90 14.23
C PHE A 96 1.15 3.92 15.31
N GLU A 97 0.36 4.94 14.98
CA GLU A 97 -0.10 5.96 15.93
C GLU A 97 -1.07 5.43 17.00
N ARG A 98 -1.66 4.25 16.77
CA ARG A 98 -2.49 3.53 17.75
C ARG A 98 -1.70 2.57 18.63
N ILE A 99 -0.40 2.38 18.39
CA ILE A 99 0.45 1.48 19.17
C ILE A 99 1.04 2.26 20.35
N PRO A 100 0.72 1.89 21.61
CA PRO A 100 1.32 2.50 22.78
C PRO A 100 2.84 2.32 22.79
N GLU A 101 3.58 3.30 23.32
CA GLU A 101 5.05 3.27 23.30
C GLU A 101 5.64 2.03 24.00
N SER A 102 4.98 1.54 25.05
CA SER A 102 5.39 0.32 25.77
C SER A 102 5.24 -0.96 24.95
N ALA A 103 4.33 -1.00 23.98
CA ALA A 103 4.08 -2.19 23.19
C ALA A 103 5.25 -2.47 22.23
N TRP A 104 6.06 -1.46 21.88
CA TRP A 104 7.29 -1.64 21.10
C TRP A 104 8.35 -2.46 21.83
N GLN A 105 8.27 -2.56 23.15
CA GLN A 105 9.20 -3.33 23.98
C GLN A 105 8.66 -4.73 24.30
N ALA A 106 7.50 -5.11 23.76
CA ALA A 106 6.94 -6.43 23.99
C ALA A 106 7.83 -7.53 23.40
N GLU A 107 8.15 -8.53 24.21
CA GLU A 107 9.01 -9.65 23.83
C GLU A 107 8.31 -10.62 22.84
N ASP A 108 6.99 -10.72 22.95
CA ASP A 108 6.18 -11.57 22.09
C ASP A 108 4.83 -10.93 21.72
N ARG A 109 4.12 -11.60 20.80
CA ARG A 109 2.81 -11.15 20.31
C ARG A 109 1.75 -11.10 21.41
N PHE A 110 1.80 -11.96 22.42
CA PHE A 110 0.79 -11.99 23.48
C PHE A 110 0.99 -10.81 24.43
N ALA A 111 2.23 -10.51 24.81
CA ALA A 111 2.59 -9.31 25.57
C ALA A 111 2.24 -8.04 24.80
N PHE A 112 2.52 -7.99 23.49
CA PHE A 112 2.14 -6.88 22.62
C PHE A 112 0.62 -6.66 22.65
N MET A 113 -0.17 -7.72 22.40
CA MET A 113 -1.62 -7.61 22.36
C MET A 113 -2.23 -7.28 23.73
N ALA A 114 -1.66 -7.79 24.82
CA ALA A 114 -2.10 -7.45 26.17
C ALA A 114 -1.89 -5.96 26.48
N ASP A 115 -0.73 -5.40 26.12
CA ASP A 115 -0.42 -3.99 26.35
C ASP A 115 -1.27 -3.07 25.47
N VAL A 116 -1.44 -3.40 24.18
CA VAL A 116 -2.36 -2.66 23.30
C VAL A 116 -3.77 -2.67 23.89
N ARG A 117 -4.30 -3.82 24.30
CA ARG A 117 -5.64 -3.94 24.91
C ARG A 117 -5.76 -3.10 26.18
N ALA A 118 -4.79 -3.22 27.09
CA ALA A 118 -4.81 -2.53 28.37
C ALA A 118 -4.80 -1.00 28.23
N LYS A 119 -4.06 -0.46 27.24
CA LYS A 119 -3.84 0.98 27.08
C LYS A 119 -4.81 1.66 26.12
N THR A 120 -5.33 0.94 25.14
CA THR A 120 -6.24 1.50 24.13
C THR A 120 -7.71 1.16 24.39
N GLY A 121 -8.00 0.19 25.26
CA GLY A 121 -9.34 -0.36 25.44
C GLY A 121 -9.84 -1.11 24.19
N MET A 122 -8.96 -1.40 23.22
CA MET A 122 -9.32 -2.09 22.00
C MET A 122 -9.73 -3.53 22.32
N VAL A 123 -11.01 -3.83 22.15
CA VAL A 123 -11.53 -5.19 22.21
C VAL A 123 -11.36 -5.77 20.81
N LEU A 124 -10.55 -6.82 20.67
CA LEU A 124 -10.51 -7.56 19.42
C LEU A 124 -11.85 -8.29 19.26
N PRO A 125 -12.45 -8.29 18.05
CA PRO A 125 -13.62 -9.09 17.77
C PRO A 125 -13.36 -10.59 17.99
#